data_AF-A0A0G1JVI9-F1
#
_entry.id   AF-A0A0G1JVI9-F1
#
_cell.length_a   1.000
_cell.length_b   1.000
_cell.length_c   1.000
_cell.angle_alpha   90.00
_cell.angle_beta   90.00
_cell.angle_gamma   90.00
#
_symmetry.space_group_name_H-M   'P 1'
#
loop_
_entity.id
_entity.type
_entity.pdbx_description
1 polymer ?
#
loop_
_entity_poly.entity_id
_entity_poly.type
_entity_poly.pdbx_seq_one_letter_code
_entity_poly.pdbx_strand_id
1 'polypeptide(L)'
;QNLQEFERLSRLGIHSLFLDSTNADFEGHSVSERLVEANLEKTFREAKGRIILSTFASMITRMAEIINIAEKLDRKVVINGRSMKDNLEIAKQLGYIKYKPGTVIQVEELEKHKDDKILILSTGAQGQENAGLMRIANSEHKHIHIKPGDTVIFSSSVIPGNERGVQTLKDNFARQGAIVITNNDLDIHSSGHAPGDDLMIIAKICKPKFVVPIHGFFFKRAANIPNMKKIGIEKNRVILMDNGQVAELTKDNIKITDKTVDAFYVLVDGLGVGDVKEVVLRDRRMLSQDGIFVIIAVVDAQSGQVRGSPDIISRGFIYLKESHELLSQTRHLIRHVVEESTKNMHPVNFAHVRDNVRERLGSFLFRQTKRRPMVLPVIIEV
;
A
#
# COMPACT_ATOMS: atom_id res chain seq x y z
N GLN A 1 6.08 5.50 -29.56
CA GLN A 1 5.50 5.32 -30.91
C GLN A 1 4.17 6.05 -30.95
N ASN A 2 3.70 6.50 -32.12
CA ASN A 2 2.44 7.25 -32.32
C ASN A 2 2.40 8.75 -31.97
N LEU A 3 3.56 9.44 -31.98
CA LEU A 3 3.60 10.91 -31.84
C LEU A 3 2.83 11.64 -32.96
N GLN A 4 2.72 11.01 -34.13
CA GLN A 4 1.96 11.52 -35.28
C GLN A 4 0.48 11.76 -34.95
N GLU A 5 -0.12 10.94 -34.09
CA GLU A 5 -1.51 11.14 -33.70
C GLU A 5 -1.68 12.38 -32.80
N PHE A 6 -0.73 12.62 -31.89
CA PHE A 6 -0.70 13.87 -31.12
C PHE A 6 -0.49 15.09 -32.01
N GLU A 7 0.37 14.99 -33.03
CA GLU A 7 0.54 16.04 -34.04
C GLU A 7 -0.76 16.28 -34.82
N ARG A 8 -1.48 15.23 -35.21
CA ARG A 8 -2.78 15.34 -35.89
C ARG A 8 -3.79 16.05 -34.99
N LEU A 9 -3.89 15.65 -33.72
CA LEU A 9 -4.80 16.26 -32.74
C LEU A 9 -4.44 17.73 -32.46
N SER A 10 -3.15 18.09 -32.47
CA SER A 10 -2.72 19.48 -32.26
C SER A 10 -3.34 20.45 -33.29
N ARG A 11 -3.57 19.98 -34.53
CA ARG A 11 -4.17 20.78 -35.61
C ARG A 11 -5.65 21.10 -35.38
N LEU A 12 -6.32 20.37 -34.49
CA LEU A 12 -7.70 20.64 -34.09
C LEU A 12 -7.81 21.77 -33.05
N GLY A 13 -6.69 22.27 -32.52
CA GLY A 13 -6.67 23.32 -31.52
C GLY A 13 -7.08 22.82 -30.13
N ILE A 14 -6.19 22.09 -29.46
CA ILE A 14 -6.46 21.51 -28.14
C ILE A 14 -6.70 22.61 -27.11
N HIS A 15 -7.89 22.65 -26.53
CA HIS A 15 -8.21 23.59 -25.46
C HIS A 15 -7.49 23.23 -24.15
N SER A 16 -7.61 21.98 -23.69
CA SER A 16 -7.02 21.52 -22.44
C SER A 16 -6.31 20.19 -22.63
N LEU A 17 -5.11 20.06 -22.06
CA LEU A 17 -4.39 18.80 -21.95
C LEU A 17 -4.40 18.34 -20.50
N PHE A 18 -5.06 17.22 -20.22
CA PHE A 18 -5.05 16.57 -18.92
C PHE A 18 -3.86 15.64 -18.85
N LEU A 19 -2.96 15.88 -17.89
CA LEU A 19 -1.62 15.29 -17.91
C LEU A 19 -1.36 14.47 -16.65
N ASP A 20 -0.96 13.21 -16.81
CA ASP A 20 -0.49 12.36 -15.72
C ASP A 20 0.74 12.99 -15.04
N SER A 21 0.68 13.15 -13.73
CA SER A 21 1.70 13.85 -12.96
C SER A 21 2.54 12.92 -12.09
N THR A 22 2.33 11.60 -12.16
CA THR A 22 2.92 10.62 -11.22
C THR A 22 4.43 10.75 -11.08
N ASN A 23 5.14 11.05 -12.17
CA ASN A 23 6.60 11.23 -12.22
C ASN A 23 7.02 12.64 -12.68
N ALA A 24 6.13 13.63 -12.64
CA ALA A 24 6.43 14.98 -13.14
C ALA A 24 7.57 15.69 -12.39
N ASP A 25 7.88 15.23 -11.18
CA ASP A 25 8.99 15.70 -10.33
C ASP A 25 10.35 15.08 -10.67
N PHE A 26 10.41 14.11 -11.58
CA PHE A 26 11.67 13.53 -12.06
C PHE A 26 12.10 14.18 -13.37
N GLU A 27 13.39 14.48 -13.48
CA GLU A 27 14.02 14.92 -14.72
C GLU A 27 14.42 13.72 -15.59
N GLY A 28 14.67 13.96 -16.88
CA GLY A 28 15.08 12.94 -17.83
C GLY A 28 13.90 12.23 -18.51
N HIS A 29 14.22 11.11 -19.16
CA HIS A 29 13.31 10.32 -19.98
C HIS A 29 13.10 8.93 -19.40
N SER A 30 11.94 8.33 -19.68
CA SER A 30 11.69 6.94 -19.32
C SER A 30 12.70 6.00 -19.98
N VAL A 31 13.18 5.02 -19.22
CA VAL A 31 14.00 3.93 -19.73
C VAL A 31 13.19 3.15 -20.77
N SER A 32 13.78 2.85 -21.93
CA SER A 32 13.07 2.08 -22.94
C SER A 32 12.91 0.61 -22.51
N GLU A 33 11.72 0.03 -22.73
CA GLU A 33 11.50 -1.41 -22.48
C GLU A 33 12.49 -2.30 -23.23
N ARG A 34 12.95 -1.88 -24.42
CA ARG A 34 14.01 -2.60 -25.17
C ARG A 34 15.34 -2.69 -24.42
N LEU A 35 15.71 -1.64 -23.70
CA LEU A 35 16.92 -1.65 -22.88
C LEU A 35 16.72 -2.57 -21.67
N VAL A 36 15.55 -2.53 -21.05
CA VAL A 36 15.19 -3.44 -19.96
C VAL A 36 15.23 -4.90 -20.41
N GLU A 37 14.64 -5.22 -21.57
CA GLU A 37 14.68 -6.55 -22.18
C GLU A 37 16.12 -7.02 -22.41
N ALA A 38 16.97 -6.17 -22.99
CA ALA A 38 18.37 -6.48 -23.24
C ALA A 38 19.16 -6.74 -21.93
N ASN A 39 18.92 -5.92 -20.90
CA ASN A 39 19.55 -6.10 -19.59
C ASN A 39 19.07 -7.38 -18.89
N LEU A 40 17.77 -7.68 -18.93
CA LEU A 40 17.23 -8.93 -18.40
C LEU A 40 17.81 -10.14 -19.13
N GLU A 41 17.89 -10.11 -20.46
CA GLU A 41 18.51 -11.19 -21.23
C GLU A 41 19.97 -11.41 -20.83
N LYS A 42 20.74 -10.33 -20.67
CA LYS A 42 22.12 -10.40 -20.19
C LYS A 42 22.19 -11.06 -18.79
N THR A 43 21.39 -10.60 -17.84
CA THR A 43 21.34 -11.17 -16.50
C THR A 43 20.97 -12.65 -16.51
N PHE A 44 20.03 -13.07 -17.37
CA PHE A 44 19.60 -14.47 -17.44
C PHE A 44 20.68 -15.39 -18.03
N ARG A 45 21.51 -14.86 -18.94
CA ARG A 45 22.68 -15.57 -19.49
C ARG A 45 23.78 -15.76 -18.47
N GLU A 46 24.00 -14.77 -17.60
CA GLU A 46 25.05 -14.78 -16.58
C GLU A 46 24.67 -15.64 -15.35
N ALA A 47 23.37 -15.82 -15.08
CA ALA A 47 22.87 -16.61 -13.97
C ALA A 47 23.20 -18.10 -14.11
N LYS A 48 24.05 -18.62 -13.19
CA LYS A 48 24.50 -20.01 -13.19
C LYS A 48 23.47 -21.01 -12.64
N GLY A 49 22.51 -20.54 -11.86
CA GLY A 49 21.47 -21.36 -11.20
C GLY A 49 20.06 -20.97 -11.65
N ARG A 50 19.11 -21.17 -10.73
CA ARG A 50 17.72 -20.76 -10.95
C ARG A 50 17.61 -19.24 -10.91
N ILE A 51 16.69 -18.72 -11.71
CA ILE A 51 16.32 -17.31 -11.68
C ILE A 51 14.96 -17.20 -10.99
N ILE A 52 14.85 -16.35 -9.97
CA ILE A 52 13.58 -15.98 -9.34
C ILE A 52 13.34 -14.51 -9.64
N LEU A 53 12.48 -14.22 -10.60
CA LEU A 53 12.16 -12.85 -10.99
C LEU A 53 10.79 -12.44 -10.44
N SER A 54 10.72 -11.26 -9.84
CA SER A 54 9.44 -10.64 -9.49
C SER A 54 9.20 -9.33 -10.22
N THR A 55 7.96 -9.15 -10.65
CA THR A 55 7.43 -7.94 -11.30
C THR A 55 5.92 -7.84 -11.02
N PHE A 56 5.28 -6.77 -11.50
CA PHE A 56 3.83 -6.62 -11.39
C PHE A 56 3.12 -7.60 -12.33
N ALA A 57 2.12 -8.33 -11.81
CA ALA A 57 1.35 -9.29 -12.60
C ALA A 57 0.62 -8.64 -13.79
N SER A 58 0.33 -7.34 -13.73
CA SER A 58 -0.32 -6.56 -14.79
C SER A 58 0.65 -6.04 -15.87
N MET A 59 1.97 -6.20 -15.72
CA MET A 59 2.94 -5.85 -16.76
C MET A 59 3.01 -6.98 -17.80
N ILE A 60 1.98 -7.06 -18.64
CA ILE A 60 1.82 -8.14 -19.65
C ILE A 60 2.95 -8.14 -20.68
N THR A 61 3.39 -6.95 -21.13
CA THR A 61 4.53 -6.82 -22.07
C THR A 61 5.80 -7.39 -21.47
N ARG A 62 6.12 -7.01 -20.23
CA ARG A 62 7.28 -7.53 -19.49
C ARG A 62 7.20 -9.03 -19.28
N MET A 63 6.01 -9.55 -18.94
CA MET A 63 5.79 -10.99 -18.79
C MET A 63 6.06 -11.73 -20.11
N ALA A 64 5.60 -11.18 -21.24
CA ALA A 64 5.86 -11.74 -22.56
C ALA A 64 7.37 -11.77 -22.88
N GLU A 65 8.06 -10.65 -22.65
CA GLU A 65 9.51 -10.51 -22.83
C GLU A 65 10.29 -11.54 -22.02
N ILE A 66 9.98 -11.68 -20.72
CA ILE A 66 10.62 -12.66 -19.84
C ILE A 66 10.44 -14.09 -20.36
N ILE A 67 9.23 -14.45 -20.80
CA ILE A 67 8.95 -15.77 -21.35
C ILE A 67 9.72 -15.99 -22.66
N ASN A 68 9.76 -14.99 -23.54
CA ASN A 68 10.50 -15.08 -24.81
C ASN A 68 12.01 -15.24 -24.58
N ILE A 69 12.58 -14.49 -23.64
CA ILE A 69 14.00 -14.63 -23.25
C ILE A 69 14.23 -16.03 -22.67
N ALA A 70 13.35 -16.52 -21.80
CA ALA A 70 13.46 -17.86 -21.24
C ALA A 70 13.48 -18.94 -22.34
N GLU A 71 12.62 -18.85 -23.36
CA GLU A 71 12.65 -19.75 -24.52
C GLU A 71 13.97 -19.69 -25.29
N LYS A 72 14.49 -18.48 -25.52
CA LYS A 72 15.76 -18.25 -26.23
C LYS A 72 16.94 -18.87 -25.49
N LEU A 73 16.87 -18.94 -24.16
CA LEU A 73 17.90 -19.50 -23.28
C LEU A 73 17.61 -20.95 -22.87
N ASP A 74 16.58 -21.57 -23.44
CA ASP A 74 16.16 -22.94 -23.11
C ASP A 74 15.88 -23.12 -21.60
N ARG A 75 15.23 -22.12 -20.99
CA ARG A 75 14.73 -22.18 -19.62
C ARG A 75 13.23 -22.44 -19.61
N LYS A 76 12.79 -23.28 -18.68
CA LYS A 76 11.38 -23.48 -18.33
C LYS A 76 10.93 -22.39 -17.38
N VAL A 77 9.70 -21.93 -17.58
CA VAL A 77 9.08 -20.87 -16.78
C VAL A 77 8.06 -21.47 -15.84
N VAL A 78 8.16 -21.14 -14.55
CA VAL A 78 7.16 -21.45 -13.54
C VAL A 78 6.49 -20.15 -13.10
N ILE A 79 5.16 -20.10 -13.19
CA ILE A 79 4.39 -18.94 -12.75
C ILE A 79 3.95 -19.13 -11.30
N ASN A 80 4.40 -18.22 -10.43
CA ASN A 80 4.12 -18.24 -8.99
C ASN A 80 3.22 -17.08 -8.55
N GLY A 81 1.99 -17.42 -8.14
CA GLY A 81 0.99 -16.48 -7.66
C GLY A 81 -0.26 -16.44 -8.53
N ARG A 82 -1.43 -16.35 -7.88
CA ARG A 82 -2.74 -16.45 -8.54
C ARG A 82 -2.93 -15.37 -9.61
N SER A 83 -2.79 -14.09 -9.25
CA SER A 83 -3.00 -12.97 -10.18
C SER A 83 -2.10 -13.04 -11.42
N MET A 84 -0.89 -13.60 -11.29
CA MET A 84 0.03 -13.74 -12.41
C MET A 84 -0.36 -14.89 -13.33
N LYS A 85 -0.84 -16.01 -12.77
CA LYS A 85 -1.44 -17.11 -13.56
C LYS A 85 -2.68 -16.62 -14.31
N ASP A 86 -3.59 -15.94 -13.62
CA ASP A 86 -4.83 -15.43 -14.20
C ASP A 86 -4.54 -14.45 -15.35
N ASN A 87 -3.63 -13.49 -15.14
CA ASN A 87 -3.25 -12.54 -16.17
C ASN A 87 -2.52 -13.19 -17.36
N LEU A 88 -1.68 -14.20 -17.13
CA LEU A 88 -1.04 -14.95 -18.21
C LEU A 88 -2.09 -15.66 -19.08
N GLU A 89 -3.05 -16.35 -18.46
CA GLU A 89 -4.09 -17.08 -19.20
C GLU A 89 -4.99 -16.12 -19.99
N ILE A 90 -5.41 -15.00 -19.39
CA ILE A 90 -6.18 -13.96 -20.09
C ILE A 90 -5.36 -13.39 -21.27
N ALA A 91 -4.10 -13.01 -21.04
CA ALA A 91 -3.25 -12.44 -22.07
C ALA A 91 -2.97 -13.43 -23.22
N LYS A 92 -2.88 -14.73 -22.91
CA LYS A 92 -2.74 -15.80 -23.90
C LYS A 92 -4.02 -15.97 -24.72
N GLN A 93 -5.19 -15.98 -24.08
CA GLN A 93 -6.50 -16.07 -24.77
C GLN A 93 -6.73 -14.88 -25.72
N LEU A 94 -6.32 -13.68 -25.30
CA LEU A 94 -6.40 -12.46 -26.11
C LEU A 94 -5.28 -12.36 -27.17
N GLY A 95 -4.31 -13.27 -27.16
CA GLY A 95 -3.22 -13.32 -28.14
C GLY A 95 -2.07 -12.34 -27.89
N TYR A 96 -2.02 -11.68 -26.72
CA TYR A 96 -0.93 -10.80 -26.31
C TYR A 96 0.34 -11.57 -25.92
N ILE A 97 0.20 -12.77 -25.38
CA ILE A 97 1.32 -13.66 -25.03
C ILE A 97 1.21 -14.95 -25.83
N LYS A 98 2.31 -15.35 -26.46
CA LYS A 98 2.46 -16.61 -27.17
C LYS A 98 3.75 -17.28 -26.72
N TYR A 99 3.69 -18.57 -26.45
CA TYR A 99 4.85 -19.39 -26.09
C TYR A 99 4.64 -20.83 -26.56
N LYS A 100 5.74 -21.56 -26.75
CA LYS A 100 5.77 -22.94 -27.22
C LYS A 100 5.20 -23.89 -26.16
N PRO A 101 4.56 -24.99 -26.57
CA PRO A 101 4.17 -26.04 -25.64
C PRO A 101 5.36 -26.49 -24.77
N GLY A 102 5.13 -26.58 -23.46
CA GLY A 102 6.15 -26.98 -22.49
C GLY A 102 7.18 -25.90 -22.13
N THR A 103 7.04 -24.65 -22.59
CA THR A 103 7.85 -23.53 -22.06
C THR A 103 7.44 -23.21 -20.62
N VAL A 104 6.14 -23.04 -20.39
CA VAL A 104 5.57 -22.87 -19.05
C VAL A 104 5.23 -24.25 -18.48
N ILE A 105 5.73 -24.56 -17.29
CA ILE A 105 5.55 -25.85 -16.61
C ILE A 105 4.88 -25.65 -15.24
N GLN A 106 4.37 -26.75 -14.67
CA GLN A 106 3.82 -26.69 -13.31
C GLN A 106 4.93 -26.64 -12.26
N VAL A 107 4.63 -26.09 -11.09
CA VAL A 107 5.63 -25.91 -10.02
C VAL A 107 6.13 -27.24 -9.47
N GLU A 108 5.29 -28.28 -9.52
CA GLU A 108 5.62 -29.64 -9.12
C GLU A 108 6.66 -30.30 -10.04
N GLU A 109 6.91 -29.74 -11.22
CA GLU A 109 7.87 -30.27 -12.18
C GLU A 109 9.28 -29.71 -11.99
N LEU A 110 9.48 -28.78 -11.05
CA LEU A 110 10.77 -28.13 -10.81
C LEU A 110 11.93 -29.12 -10.63
N GLU A 111 11.72 -30.18 -9.86
CA GLU A 111 12.77 -31.18 -9.55
C GLU A 111 13.17 -32.05 -10.75
N LYS A 112 12.37 -32.06 -11.82
CA LYS A 112 12.67 -32.81 -13.05
C LYS A 112 13.67 -32.07 -13.97
N HIS A 113 13.98 -30.82 -13.65
CA HIS A 113 14.84 -29.96 -14.46
C HIS A 113 16.08 -29.52 -13.68
N LYS A 114 17.16 -29.24 -14.41
CA LYS A 114 18.37 -28.67 -13.82
C LYS A 114 18.12 -27.22 -13.39
N ASP A 115 18.82 -26.77 -12.36
CA ASP A 115 18.64 -25.43 -11.78
C ASP A 115 18.89 -24.30 -12.82
N ASP A 116 19.88 -24.45 -13.70
CA ASP A 116 20.20 -23.51 -14.79
C ASP A 116 19.14 -23.49 -15.92
N LYS A 117 18.15 -24.38 -15.85
CA LYS A 117 17.05 -24.48 -16.80
C LYS A 117 15.74 -23.95 -16.23
N ILE A 118 15.75 -23.34 -15.06
CA ILE A 118 14.55 -22.84 -14.39
C ILE A 118 14.56 -21.31 -14.30
N LEU A 119 13.42 -20.71 -14.65
CA LEU A 119 13.02 -19.35 -14.30
C LEU A 119 11.68 -19.40 -13.57
N ILE A 120 11.62 -18.80 -12.39
CA ILE A 120 10.42 -18.65 -11.57
C ILE A 120 9.99 -17.21 -11.66
N LEU A 121 8.82 -16.97 -12.26
CA LEU A 121 8.21 -15.65 -12.36
C LEU A 121 7.18 -15.52 -11.24
N SER A 122 7.41 -14.64 -10.28
CA SER A 122 6.63 -14.56 -9.04
C SER A 122 5.98 -13.20 -8.81
N THR A 123 4.76 -13.23 -8.26
CA THR A 123 4.16 -12.06 -7.57
C THR A 123 4.93 -11.72 -6.30
N GLY A 124 4.73 -10.51 -5.76
CA GLY A 124 5.26 -10.12 -4.45
C GLY A 124 6.42 -9.12 -4.48
N ALA A 125 6.64 -8.46 -5.61
CA ALA A 125 7.76 -7.53 -5.80
C ALA A 125 7.76 -6.33 -4.81
N GLN A 126 6.63 -6.07 -4.14
CA GLN A 126 6.48 -4.99 -3.17
C GLN A 126 6.53 -5.46 -1.71
N GLY A 127 6.90 -6.73 -1.45
CA GLY A 127 6.97 -7.22 -0.07
C GLY A 127 5.62 -7.50 0.58
N GLN A 128 4.57 -7.77 -0.21
CA GLN A 128 3.27 -8.15 0.35
C GLN A 128 3.37 -9.49 1.09
N GLU A 129 2.91 -9.53 2.34
CA GLU A 129 3.06 -10.68 3.24
C GLU A 129 2.57 -12.00 2.64
N ASN A 130 1.39 -11.99 2.00
CA ASN A 130 0.76 -13.20 1.45
C ASN A 130 1.15 -13.50 0.00
N ALA A 131 2.05 -12.72 -0.61
CA ALA A 131 2.45 -12.93 -2.00
C ALA A 131 3.46 -14.07 -2.17
N GLY A 132 3.56 -14.57 -3.40
CA GLY A 132 4.40 -15.73 -3.72
C GLY A 132 5.87 -15.54 -3.31
N LEU A 133 6.44 -14.37 -3.56
CA LEU A 133 7.85 -14.09 -3.28
C LEU A 133 8.15 -14.04 -1.77
N MET A 134 7.25 -13.48 -0.95
CA MET A 134 7.44 -13.43 0.51
C MET A 134 7.41 -14.83 1.13
N ARG A 135 6.50 -15.69 0.67
CA ARG A 135 6.47 -17.09 1.11
C ARG A 135 7.75 -17.83 0.74
N ILE A 136 8.35 -17.54 -0.42
CA ILE A 136 9.66 -18.11 -0.79
C ILE A 136 10.75 -17.56 0.13
N ALA A 137 10.77 -16.24 0.37
CA ALA A 137 11.75 -15.60 1.22
C ALA A 137 11.71 -16.09 2.68
N ASN A 138 10.53 -16.43 3.19
CA ASN A 138 10.35 -16.95 4.56
C ASN A 138 10.43 -18.48 4.66
N SER A 139 10.75 -19.19 3.58
CA SER A 139 10.76 -20.67 3.54
C SER A 139 9.41 -21.32 3.87
N GLU A 140 8.31 -20.63 3.56
CA GLU A 140 6.92 -21.08 3.75
C GLU A 140 6.26 -21.55 2.44
N HIS A 141 6.98 -21.45 1.32
CA HIS A 141 6.48 -21.86 0.02
C HIS A 141 6.67 -23.37 -0.20
N LYS A 142 5.55 -24.09 -0.33
CA LYS A 142 5.48 -25.56 -0.40
C LYS A 142 6.50 -26.23 -1.34
N HIS A 143 6.76 -25.64 -2.50
CA HIS A 143 7.58 -26.25 -3.56
C HIS A 143 8.88 -25.49 -3.88
N ILE A 144 9.06 -24.27 -3.36
CA ILE A 144 10.15 -23.39 -3.80
C ILE A 144 10.89 -22.91 -2.56
N HIS A 145 12.08 -23.46 -2.36
CA HIS A 145 13.01 -23.07 -1.31
C HIS A 145 14.25 -22.49 -1.97
N ILE A 146 14.83 -21.44 -1.39
CA ILE A 146 16.03 -20.81 -1.93
C ILE A 146 17.23 -21.72 -1.74
N LYS A 147 18.07 -21.78 -2.78
CA LYS A 147 19.35 -22.48 -2.79
C LYS A 147 20.46 -21.42 -2.89
N PRO A 148 21.62 -21.63 -2.22
CA PRO A 148 22.78 -20.80 -2.44
C PRO A 148 23.14 -20.71 -3.93
N GLY A 149 23.34 -19.50 -4.44
CA GLY A 149 23.62 -19.24 -5.85
C GLY A 149 22.40 -19.00 -6.75
N ASP A 150 21.18 -19.11 -6.22
CA ASP A 150 19.99 -18.59 -6.90
C ASP A 150 20.14 -17.09 -7.19
N THR A 151 19.62 -16.63 -8.33
CA THR A 151 19.58 -15.21 -8.68
C THR A 151 18.16 -14.67 -8.53
N VAL A 152 17.97 -13.72 -7.61
CA VAL A 152 16.67 -13.08 -7.34
C VAL A 152 16.65 -11.68 -7.96
N ILE A 153 15.72 -11.45 -8.88
CA ILE A 153 15.64 -10.23 -9.68
C ILE A 153 14.36 -9.46 -9.33
N PHE A 154 14.51 -8.21 -8.89
CA PHE A 154 13.40 -7.29 -8.63
C PHE A 154 13.20 -6.36 -9.83
N SER A 155 12.39 -6.79 -10.79
CA SER A 155 12.04 -6.05 -12.00
C SER A 155 10.84 -5.12 -11.75
N SER A 156 10.96 -4.28 -10.71
CA SER A 156 9.96 -3.29 -10.29
C SER A 156 10.61 -2.16 -9.48
N SER A 157 10.07 -0.94 -9.57
CA SER A 157 10.34 0.10 -8.58
C SER A 157 9.61 -0.17 -7.27
N VAL A 158 10.10 0.39 -6.17
CA VAL A 158 9.40 0.35 -4.88
C VAL A 158 8.33 1.44 -4.88
N ILE A 159 7.08 1.07 -4.62
CA ILE A 159 5.98 2.01 -4.43
C ILE A 159 6.15 2.64 -3.04
N PRO A 160 6.05 3.99 -2.90
CA PRO A 160 6.16 4.65 -1.61
C PRO A 160 5.25 4.04 -0.54
N GLY A 161 5.82 3.71 0.62
CA GLY A 161 5.18 3.02 1.73
C GLY A 161 5.48 1.52 1.81
N ASN A 162 6.04 0.91 0.76
CA ASN A 162 6.40 -0.52 0.72
C ASN A 162 7.89 -0.79 0.95
N GLU A 163 8.70 0.22 1.26
CA GLU A 163 10.15 0.13 1.40
C GLU A 163 10.57 -0.94 2.40
N ARG A 164 9.88 -0.99 3.55
CA ARG A 164 10.16 -1.96 4.61
C ARG A 164 9.95 -3.39 4.14
N GLY A 165 8.83 -3.67 3.47
CA GLY A 165 8.51 -5.01 2.97
C GLY A 165 9.53 -5.48 1.93
N VAL A 166 9.91 -4.59 1.00
CA VAL A 166 10.94 -4.87 -0.01
C VAL A 166 12.32 -5.09 0.64
N GLN A 167 12.68 -4.29 1.65
CA GLN A 167 13.93 -4.44 2.37
C GLN A 167 14.00 -5.79 3.09
N THR A 168 12.91 -6.22 3.75
CA THR A 168 12.81 -7.54 4.39
C THR A 168 13.00 -8.67 3.39
N LEU A 169 12.39 -8.58 2.19
CA LEU A 169 12.61 -9.57 1.14
C LEU A 169 14.09 -9.69 0.76
N LYS A 170 14.74 -8.55 0.47
CA LYS A 170 16.15 -8.52 0.07
C LYS A 170 17.04 -9.14 1.15
N ASP A 171 16.82 -8.78 2.41
CA ASP A 171 17.57 -9.32 3.56
C ASP A 171 17.38 -10.83 3.69
N ASN A 172 16.15 -11.33 3.61
CA ASN A 172 15.84 -12.75 3.73
C ASN A 172 16.45 -13.58 2.58
N PHE A 173 16.42 -13.07 1.34
CA PHE A 173 17.08 -13.73 0.21
C PHE A 173 18.60 -13.74 0.35
N ALA A 174 19.21 -12.61 0.74
CA ALA A 174 20.64 -12.51 0.95
C ALA A 174 21.13 -13.45 2.07
N ARG A 175 20.39 -13.55 3.18
CA ARG A 175 20.69 -14.50 4.29
C ARG A 175 20.68 -15.96 3.85
N GLN A 176 19.89 -16.30 2.84
CA GLN A 176 19.81 -17.66 2.27
C GLN A 176 20.86 -17.91 1.17
N GLY A 177 21.75 -16.95 0.90
CA GLY A 177 22.83 -17.10 -0.08
C GLY A 177 22.41 -16.85 -1.53
N ALA A 178 21.28 -16.19 -1.76
CA ALA A 178 20.88 -15.75 -3.09
C ALA A 178 21.60 -14.47 -3.51
N ILE A 179 21.85 -14.33 -4.81
CA ILE A 179 22.35 -13.11 -5.44
C ILE A 179 21.14 -12.23 -5.73
N VAL A 180 21.06 -11.06 -5.12
CA VAL A 180 19.93 -10.13 -5.28
C VAL A 180 20.30 -9.03 -6.26
N ILE A 181 19.46 -8.85 -7.31
CA ILE A 181 19.61 -7.82 -8.34
C ILE A 181 18.35 -6.95 -8.35
N THR A 182 18.55 -5.64 -8.38
CA THR A 182 17.49 -4.64 -8.28
C THR A 182 17.64 -3.59 -9.38
N ASN A 183 16.61 -2.75 -9.56
CA ASN A 183 16.67 -1.66 -10.52
C ASN A 183 17.74 -0.60 -10.21
N ASN A 184 18.30 -0.59 -8.99
CA ASN A 184 19.40 0.31 -8.66
C ASN A 184 20.75 -0.20 -9.18
N ASP A 185 20.85 -1.50 -9.49
CA ASP A 185 22.07 -2.14 -9.94
C ASP A 185 22.16 -2.13 -11.48
N LEU A 186 21.02 -2.29 -12.14
CA LEU A 186 20.85 -2.37 -13.59
C LEU A 186 19.49 -1.79 -13.97
N ASP A 187 19.36 -1.20 -15.16
CA ASP A 187 18.07 -0.77 -15.71
C ASP A 187 17.22 -1.99 -16.12
N ILE A 188 16.62 -2.66 -15.13
CA ILE A 188 15.77 -3.86 -15.26
C ILE A 188 14.29 -3.57 -15.00
N HIS A 189 13.94 -2.29 -14.86
CA HIS A 189 12.58 -1.80 -14.76
C HIS A 189 12.48 -0.44 -15.44
N SER A 190 11.32 -0.18 -16.04
CA SER A 190 10.92 1.13 -16.51
C SER A 190 9.59 1.48 -15.88
N SER A 191 9.44 2.73 -15.46
CA SER A 191 8.18 3.19 -14.89
C SER A 191 7.10 3.21 -15.97
N GLY A 192 5.86 2.86 -15.59
CA GLY A 192 4.70 3.04 -16.45
C GLY A 192 4.29 4.50 -16.66
N HIS A 193 4.91 5.45 -15.94
CA HIS A 193 4.56 6.87 -15.95
C HIS A 193 5.72 7.73 -16.45
N ALA A 194 5.40 8.70 -17.30
CA ALA A 194 6.38 9.57 -17.95
C ALA A 194 7.00 10.59 -16.97
N PRO A 195 8.33 10.76 -16.96
CA PRO A 195 9.02 11.84 -16.25
C PRO A 195 8.80 13.21 -16.92
N GLY A 196 9.24 14.28 -16.25
CA GLY A 196 9.02 15.66 -16.66
C GLY A 196 9.41 15.98 -18.11
N ASP A 197 10.52 15.44 -18.62
CA ASP A 197 10.96 15.76 -19.99
C ASP A 197 10.08 15.09 -21.05
N ASP A 198 9.60 13.87 -20.80
CA ASP A 198 8.64 13.19 -21.66
C ASP A 198 7.26 13.89 -21.65
N LEU A 199 6.83 14.36 -20.48
CA LEU A 199 5.61 15.17 -20.35
C LEU A 199 5.71 16.49 -21.15
N MET A 200 6.88 17.14 -21.13
CA MET A 200 7.14 18.35 -21.92
C MET A 200 7.09 18.08 -23.43
N ILE A 201 7.60 16.93 -23.90
CA ILE A 201 7.53 16.54 -25.32
C ILE A 201 6.07 16.49 -25.79
N ILE A 202 5.21 15.78 -25.05
CA ILE A 202 3.79 15.66 -25.41
C ILE A 202 3.08 17.01 -25.36
N ALA A 203 3.31 17.81 -24.31
CA ALA A 203 2.72 19.14 -24.20
C ALA A 203 3.16 20.06 -25.36
N LYS A 204 4.43 20.00 -25.78
CA LYS A 204 4.97 20.78 -26.90
C LYS A 204 4.37 20.37 -28.25
N ILE A 205 4.11 19.08 -28.45
CA ILE A 205 3.44 18.55 -29.65
C ILE A 205 1.98 18.99 -29.68
N CYS A 206 1.26 18.79 -28.56
CA CYS A 206 -0.16 19.08 -28.44
C CYS A 206 -0.50 20.58 -28.53
N LYS A 207 0.41 21.46 -28.10
CA LYS A 207 0.22 22.92 -28.04
C LYS A 207 -1.12 23.34 -27.38
N PRO A 208 -1.45 22.84 -26.18
CA PRO A 208 -2.75 23.09 -25.58
C PRO A 208 -2.89 24.55 -25.11
N LYS A 209 -4.12 25.11 -25.12
CA LYS A 209 -4.37 26.41 -24.47
C LYS A 209 -4.15 26.33 -22.96
N PHE A 210 -4.54 25.24 -22.31
CA PHE A 210 -4.38 25.02 -20.87
C PHE A 210 -3.85 23.62 -20.58
N VAL A 211 -3.08 23.47 -19.50
CA VAL A 211 -2.64 22.17 -18.97
C VAL A 211 -3.34 21.95 -17.64
N VAL A 212 -3.94 20.78 -17.46
CA VAL A 212 -4.62 20.37 -16.22
C VAL A 212 -3.88 19.15 -15.66
N PRO A 213 -2.89 19.34 -14.77
CA PRO A 213 -2.21 18.22 -14.14
C PRO A 213 -3.18 17.37 -13.32
N ILE A 214 -3.24 16.08 -13.63
CA ILE A 214 -4.04 15.06 -12.94
C ILE A 214 -3.15 13.91 -12.48
N HIS A 215 -3.74 12.95 -11.76
CA HIS A 215 -3.10 11.71 -11.34
C HIS A 215 -1.76 11.92 -10.58
N GLY A 216 -1.87 12.17 -9.28
CA GLY A 216 -0.72 12.33 -8.39
C GLY A 216 -1.04 13.24 -7.20
N PHE A 217 -0.20 13.17 -6.17
CA PHE A 217 -0.26 14.12 -5.04
C PHE A 217 -0.09 15.56 -5.53
N PHE A 218 -0.54 16.52 -4.72
CA PHE A 218 -0.50 17.94 -5.10
C PHE A 218 0.90 18.40 -5.52
N PHE A 219 1.96 18.00 -4.80
CA PHE A 219 3.33 18.40 -5.13
C PHE A 219 3.79 17.86 -6.49
N LYS A 220 3.35 16.65 -6.86
CA LYS A 220 3.63 16.04 -8.18
C LYS A 220 2.90 16.77 -9.30
N ARG A 221 1.62 17.11 -9.08
CA ARG A 221 0.85 17.96 -10.00
C ARG A 221 1.47 19.35 -10.16
N ALA A 222 1.92 19.95 -9.06
CA ALA A 222 2.58 21.25 -9.05
C ALA A 222 3.94 21.25 -9.75
N ALA A 223 4.65 20.11 -9.79
CA ALA A 223 5.90 19.96 -10.53
C ALA A 223 5.73 20.19 -12.04
N ASN A 224 4.52 20.07 -12.58
CA ASN A 224 4.26 20.46 -13.96
C ASN A 224 4.38 21.97 -14.21
N ILE A 225 4.25 22.84 -13.21
CA ILE A 225 4.39 24.30 -13.41
C ILE A 225 5.79 24.65 -13.98
N PRO A 226 6.91 24.29 -13.33
CA PRO A 226 8.23 24.56 -13.89
C PRO A 226 8.47 23.82 -15.22
N ASN A 227 7.95 22.59 -15.39
CA ASN A 227 8.08 21.86 -16.66
C ASN A 227 7.38 22.59 -17.81
N MET A 228 6.13 23.00 -17.62
CA MET A 228 5.35 23.74 -18.62
C MET A 228 5.98 25.11 -18.94
N LYS A 229 6.57 25.78 -17.94
CA LYS A 229 7.30 27.03 -18.13
C LYS A 229 8.51 26.87 -19.07
N LYS A 230 9.27 25.76 -18.95
CA LYS A 230 10.44 25.47 -19.81
C LYS A 230 10.06 25.39 -21.31
N ILE A 231 8.81 25.08 -21.64
CA ILE A 231 8.30 25.02 -23.01
C ILE A 231 7.39 26.19 -23.41
N GLY A 232 7.36 27.28 -22.61
CA GLY A 232 6.63 28.50 -22.94
C GLY A 232 5.14 28.49 -22.57
N ILE A 233 4.69 27.55 -21.74
CA ILE A 233 3.34 27.56 -21.17
C ILE A 233 3.42 28.23 -19.79
N GLU A 234 2.88 29.45 -19.70
CA GLU A 234 2.89 30.25 -18.48
C GLU A 234 2.06 29.63 -17.34
N LYS A 235 2.43 29.96 -16.10
CA LYS A 235 1.79 29.41 -14.88
C LYS A 235 0.28 29.59 -14.86
N ASN A 236 -0.23 30.72 -15.35
CA ASN A 236 -1.68 31.00 -15.40
C ASN A 236 -2.46 30.08 -16.37
N ARG A 237 -1.75 29.31 -17.21
CA ARG A 237 -2.33 28.30 -18.11
C ARG A 237 -2.22 26.88 -17.55
N VAL A 238 -1.65 26.71 -16.35
CA VAL A 238 -1.56 25.43 -15.64
C VAL A 238 -2.57 25.42 -14.49
N ILE A 239 -3.61 24.59 -14.60
CA ILE A 239 -4.76 24.60 -13.69
C ILE A 239 -4.65 23.44 -12.71
N LEU A 240 -4.33 23.74 -11.45
CA LEU A 240 -4.29 22.76 -10.36
C LEU A 240 -5.64 22.70 -9.65
N MET A 241 -6.34 21.57 -9.77
CA MET A 241 -7.64 21.34 -9.15
C MET A 241 -7.58 20.20 -8.12
N ASP A 242 -8.26 20.36 -7.00
CA ASP A 242 -8.47 19.28 -6.03
C ASP A 242 -9.78 18.55 -6.29
N ASN A 243 -9.88 17.32 -5.76
CA ASN A 243 -11.10 16.52 -5.87
C ASN A 243 -12.30 17.31 -5.32
N GLY A 244 -13.38 17.38 -6.10
CA GLY A 244 -14.59 18.11 -5.75
C GLY A 244 -14.62 19.58 -6.18
N GLN A 245 -13.50 20.17 -6.63
CA GLN A 245 -13.53 21.53 -7.17
C GLN A 245 -14.19 21.58 -8.55
N VAL A 246 -14.99 22.63 -8.80
CA VAL A 246 -15.65 22.86 -10.08
C VAL A 246 -14.94 23.98 -10.83
N ALA A 247 -14.54 23.71 -12.08
CA ALA A 247 -14.00 24.71 -12.99
C ALA A 247 -14.95 24.97 -14.16
N GLU A 248 -15.14 26.25 -14.49
CA GLU A 248 -15.84 26.70 -15.68
C GLU A 248 -14.85 26.81 -16.85
N LEU A 249 -15.19 26.17 -17.96
CA LEU A 249 -14.39 26.16 -19.18
C LEU A 249 -15.11 27.01 -20.24
N THR A 250 -14.43 28.03 -20.72
CA THR A 250 -14.86 28.86 -21.86
C THR A 250 -13.88 28.68 -23.00
N LYS A 251 -14.12 29.29 -24.17
CA LYS A 251 -13.22 29.18 -25.34
C LYS A 251 -11.77 29.60 -25.03
N ASP A 252 -11.58 30.57 -24.16
CA ASP A 252 -10.30 31.25 -23.93
C ASP A 252 -9.90 31.33 -22.45
N ASN A 253 -10.60 30.63 -21.56
CA ASN A 253 -10.32 30.65 -20.12
C ASN A 253 -10.77 29.38 -19.39
N ILE A 254 -10.05 29.04 -18.32
CA ILE A 254 -10.47 28.08 -17.30
C ILE A 254 -10.44 28.79 -15.95
N LYS A 255 -11.59 28.85 -15.28
CA LYS A 255 -11.71 29.46 -13.96
C LYS A 255 -12.21 28.43 -12.96
N ILE A 256 -11.42 28.16 -11.92
CA ILE A 256 -11.91 27.43 -10.74
C ILE A 256 -12.94 28.32 -10.05
N THR A 257 -14.14 27.81 -9.88
CA THR A 257 -15.28 28.53 -9.29
C THR A 257 -15.30 28.32 -7.77
N ASP A 258 -16.14 29.10 -7.08
CA ASP A 258 -16.38 28.90 -5.64
C ASP A 258 -17.33 27.72 -5.37
N LYS A 259 -17.83 27.04 -6.41
CA LYS A 259 -18.69 25.86 -6.28
C LYS A 259 -17.83 24.61 -6.05
N THR A 260 -18.32 23.72 -5.21
CA THR A 260 -17.76 22.39 -4.99
C THR A 260 -18.83 21.32 -5.17
N VAL A 261 -18.40 20.11 -5.49
CA VAL A 261 -19.22 18.90 -5.45
C VAL A 261 -18.67 17.96 -4.39
N ASP A 262 -19.55 17.12 -3.87
CA ASP A 262 -19.23 16.12 -2.87
C ASP A 262 -18.18 15.14 -3.40
N ALA A 263 -17.01 15.13 -2.76
CA ALA A 263 -15.91 14.22 -3.05
C ALA A 263 -15.29 13.74 -1.74
N PHE A 264 -15.57 12.50 -1.37
CA PHE A 264 -15.12 11.89 -0.13
C PHE A 264 -14.60 10.47 -0.35
N TYR A 265 -13.72 10.04 0.55
CA TYR A 265 -13.25 8.66 0.56
C TYR A 265 -14.36 7.72 1.03
N VAL A 266 -14.65 6.70 0.22
CA VAL A 266 -15.48 5.57 0.63
C VAL A 266 -14.54 4.41 0.94
N LEU A 267 -14.50 4.02 2.20
CA LEU A 267 -13.67 2.92 2.67
C LEU A 267 -14.42 1.59 2.50
N VAL A 268 -13.67 0.53 2.18
CA VAL A 268 -14.20 -0.82 2.00
C VAL A 268 -13.43 -1.75 2.93
N ASP A 269 -14.14 -2.53 3.74
CA ASP A 269 -13.57 -3.50 4.68
C ASP A 269 -14.35 -4.83 4.62
N GLY A 270 -13.71 -5.85 4.05
CA GLY A 270 -14.36 -7.12 3.76
C GLY A 270 -15.53 -6.95 2.78
N LEU A 271 -16.75 -7.25 3.25
CA LEU A 271 -17.99 -7.08 2.49
C LEU A 271 -18.65 -5.70 2.74
N GLY A 272 -18.16 -4.94 3.71
CA GLY A 272 -18.67 -3.62 4.06
C GLY A 272 -18.19 -2.55 3.09
N VAL A 273 -19.12 -1.74 2.58
CA VAL A 273 -18.83 -0.58 1.73
C VAL A 273 -19.38 0.67 2.42
N GLY A 274 -18.48 1.58 2.83
CA GLY A 274 -18.84 2.83 3.50
C GLY A 274 -19.29 2.70 4.96
N ASP A 275 -19.23 1.50 5.53
CA ASP A 275 -19.54 1.21 6.94
C ASP A 275 -18.38 1.61 7.88
N VAL A 276 -17.14 1.59 7.39
CA VAL A 276 -15.98 2.13 8.09
C VAL A 276 -15.95 3.64 7.99
N LYS A 277 -16.44 4.31 9.04
CA LYS A 277 -16.36 5.76 9.23
C LYS A 277 -15.05 6.18 9.91
N GLU A 278 -14.70 7.46 9.85
CA GLU A 278 -13.52 8.01 10.53
C GLU A 278 -13.47 7.69 12.04
N VAL A 279 -14.63 7.62 12.70
CA VAL A 279 -14.73 7.23 14.11
C VAL A 279 -14.20 5.81 14.33
N VAL A 280 -14.56 4.86 13.46
CA VAL A 280 -14.08 3.47 13.53
C VAL A 280 -12.57 3.42 13.32
N LEU A 281 -12.04 4.20 12.39
CA LEU A 281 -10.58 4.30 12.17
C LEU A 281 -9.85 4.91 13.37
N ARG A 282 -10.41 5.94 13.99
CA ARG A 282 -9.85 6.56 15.19
C ARG A 282 -9.79 5.55 16.34
N ASP A 283 -10.85 4.81 16.55
CA ASP A 283 -10.92 3.80 17.61
C ASP A 283 -9.89 2.68 17.35
N ARG A 284 -9.77 2.20 16.09
CA ARG A 284 -8.72 1.24 15.69
C ARG A 284 -7.31 1.77 15.96
N ARG A 285 -7.03 3.04 15.66
CA ARG A 285 -5.72 3.66 15.93
C ARG A 285 -5.41 3.69 17.43
N MET A 286 -6.35 4.14 18.26
CA MET A 286 -6.17 4.17 19.72
C MET A 286 -5.91 2.76 20.28
N LEU A 287 -6.69 1.76 19.84
CA LEU A 287 -6.49 0.36 20.22
C LEU A 287 -5.11 -0.17 19.82
N SER A 288 -4.65 0.17 18.61
CA SER A 288 -3.35 -0.29 18.09
C SER A 288 -2.14 0.31 18.81
N GLN A 289 -2.28 1.53 19.37
CA GLN A 289 -1.18 2.26 20.00
C GLN A 289 -1.10 1.99 21.51
N ASP A 290 -2.24 2.06 22.21
CA ASP A 290 -2.28 2.07 23.67
C ASP A 290 -3.07 0.89 24.27
N GLY A 291 -3.71 0.08 23.44
CA GLY A 291 -4.56 -1.02 23.88
C GLY A 291 -5.88 -0.59 24.52
N ILE A 292 -6.56 -1.54 25.15
CA ILE A 292 -7.85 -1.36 25.82
C ILE A 292 -7.82 -1.89 27.25
N PHE A 293 -8.57 -1.20 28.10
CA PHE A 293 -8.73 -1.52 29.50
C PHE A 293 -10.21 -1.44 29.88
N VAL A 294 -10.86 -2.60 29.96
CA VAL A 294 -12.28 -2.73 30.27
C VAL A 294 -12.44 -3.02 31.75
N ILE A 295 -13.38 -2.31 32.38
CA ILE A 295 -13.74 -2.48 33.79
C ILE A 295 -15.19 -2.89 33.86
N ILE A 296 -15.51 -3.89 34.66
CA ILE A 296 -16.88 -4.30 34.93
C ILE A 296 -17.11 -4.17 36.44
N ALA A 297 -18.06 -3.32 36.83
CA ALA A 297 -18.45 -3.13 38.22
C ALA A 297 -19.95 -3.34 38.38
N VAL A 298 -20.34 -4.14 39.37
CA VAL A 298 -21.74 -4.35 39.74
C VAL A 298 -22.07 -3.36 40.86
N VAL A 299 -23.12 -2.57 40.70
CA VAL A 299 -23.50 -1.50 41.62
C VAL A 299 -24.95 -1.67 42.03
N ASP A 300 -25.18 -1.64 43.34
CA ASP A 300 -26.52 -1.68 43.91
C ASP A 300 -27.19 -0.30 43.76
N ALA A 301 -28.35 -0.27 43.10
CA ALA A 301 -29.01 0.99 42.75
C ALA A 301 -29.49 1.81 43.96
N GLN A 302 -29.85 1.13 45.05
CA GLN A 302 -30.44 1.75 46.23
C GLN A 302 -29.39 2.33 47.16
N SER A 303 -28.34 1.55 47.43
CA SER A 303 -27.23 1.94 48.30
C SER A 303 -26.11 2.68 47.59
N GLY A 304 -26.03 2.60 46.26
CA GLY A 304 -24.95 3.18 45.45
C GLY A 304 -23.60 2.48 45.64
N GLN A 305 -23.56 1.31 46.30
CA GLN A 305 -22.32 0.61 46.64
C GLN A 305 -21.91 -0.40 45.57
N VAL A 306 -20.58 -0.59 45.42
CA VAL A 306 -20.05 -1.62 44.53
C VAL A 306 -20.17 -2.99 45.18
N ARG A 307 -20.90 -3.90 44.54
CA ARG A 307 -20.98 -5.30 44.97
C ARG A 307 -19.75 -6.08 44.50
N GLY A 308 -19.09 -6.74 45.45
CA GLY A 308 -17.93 -7.58 45.16
C GLY A 308 -16.71 -6.80 44.67
N SER A 309 -15.89 -7.44 43.83
CA SER A 309 -14.66 -6.88 43.30
C SER A 309 -14.83 -6.58 41.81
N PRO A 310 -14.46 -5.37 41.32
CA PRO A 310 -14.51 -5.08 39.90
C PRO A 310 -13.64 -6.03 39.08
N ASP A 311 -14.18 -6.50 37.97
CA ASP A 311 -13.46 -7.29 36.98
C ASP A 311 -12.72 -6.37 36.00
N ILE A 312 -11.51 -6.79 35.62
CA ILE A 312 -10.62 -6.01 34.77
C ILE A 312 -10.17 -6.89 33.61
N ILE A 313 -10.37 -6.40 32.39
CA ILE A 313 -9.88 -7.03 31.16
C ILE A 313 -8.95 -6.06 30.45
N SER A 314 -7.71 -6.49 30.20
CA SER A 314 -6.70 -5.75 29.46
C SER A 314 -6.34 -6.50 28.17
N ARG A 315 -6.22 -5.78 27.06
CA ARG A 315 -5.68 -6.28 25.79
C ARG A 315 -4.80 -5.21 25.16
N GLY A 316 -3.59 -5.58 24.73
CA GLY A 316 -2.64 -4.66 24.11
C GLY A 316 -2.06 -3.56 25.02
N PHE A 317 -2.51 -3.49 26.29
CA PHE A 317 -2.05 -2.47 27.24
C PHE A 317 -1.06 -3.05 28.26
N ILE A 318 -1.51 -3.82 29.24
CA ILE A 318 -0.64 -4.45 30.26
C ILE A 318 -0.79 -5.98 30.26
N TYR A 319 0.29 -6.66 30.63
CA TYR A 319 0.26 -8.10 30.91
C TYR A 319 -0.23 -8.33 32.34
N LEU A 320 -1.47 -8.81 32.46
CA LEU A 320 -2.19 -8.89 33.74
C LEU A 320 -1.47 -9.77 34.77
N LYS A 321 -0.80 -10.85 34.34
CA LYS A 321 -0.11 -11.79 35.25
C LYS A 321 1.06 -11.17 36.00
N GLU A 322 1.61 -10.06 35.51
CA GLU A 322 2.76 -9.39 36.14
C GLU A 322 2.36 -8.05 36.78
N SER A 323 1.10 -7.65 36.65
CA SER A 323 0.61 -6.32 37.06
C SER A 323 -0.26 -6.35 38.33
N HIS A 324 0.04 -7.23 39.28
CA HIS A 324 -0.81 -7.47 40.46
C HIS A 324 -1.08 -6.21 41.30
N GLU A 325 -0.03 -5.42 41.59
CA GLU A 325 -0.16 -4.20 42.38
C GLU A 325 -1.04 -3.15 41.67
N LEU A 326 -0.76 -2.91 40.38
CA LEU A 326 -1.54 -1.98 39.56
C LEU A 326 -3.02 -2.39 39.52
N LEU A 327 -3.31 -3.69 39.38
CA LEU A 327 -4.68 -4.21 39.38
C LEU A 327 -5.37 -4.05 40.74
N SER A 328 -4.64 -4.26 41.85
CA SER A 328 -5.17 -4.03 43.19
C SER A 328 -5.54 -2.56 43.39
N GLN A 329 -4.59 -1.65 43.12
CA GLN A 329 -4.81 -0.21 43.21
C GLN A 329 -5.95 0.26 42.29
N THR A 330 -6.06 -0.32 41.09
CA THR A 330 -7.15 -0.03 40.16
C THR A 330 -8.51 -0.41 40.75
N ARG A 331 -8.64 -1.61 41.34
CA ARG A 331 -9.90 -2.04 41.97
C ARG A 331 -10.30 -1.14 43.13
N HIS A 332 -9.33 -0.76 43.97
CA HIS A 332 -9.56 0.18 45.06
C HIS A 332 -10.02 1.55 44.54
N LEU A 333 -9.36 2.06 43.49
CA LEU A 333 -9.73 3.32 42.86
C LEU A 333 -11.14 3.26 42.26
N ILE A 334 -11.49 2.20 41.53
CA ILE A 334 -12.83 2.05 40.93
C ILE A 334 -13.90 2.06 42.02
N ARG A 335 -13.73 1.25 43.08
CA ARG A 335 -14.69 1.20 44.19
C ARG A 335 -14.89 2.59 44.81
N HIS A 336 -13.79 3.26 45.12
CA HIS A 336 -13.82 4.58 45.72
C HIS A 336 -14.52 5.61 44.81
N VAL A 337 -14.19 5.66 43.52
CA VAL A 337 -14.77 6.63 42.57
C VAL A 337 -16.25 6.38 42.35
N VAL A 338 -16.68 5.10 42.29
CA VAL A 338 -18.09 4.76 42.14
C VAL A 338 -18.86 5.20 43.39
N GLU A 339 -18.43 4.78 44.58
CA GLU A 339 -19.11 5.10 45.85
C GLU A 339 -19.12 6.61 46.14
N GLU A 340 -18.05 7.34 45.81
CA GLU A 340 -18.00 8.80 45.90
C GLU A 340 -19.01 9.46 44.95
N SER A 341 -19.13 8.94 43.72
CA SER A 341 -20.04 9.49 42.71
C SER A 341 -21.51 9.19 42.99
N THR A 342 -21.83 8.19 43.82
CA THR A 342 -23.20 7.76 44.16
C THR A 342 -23.69 8.29 45.51
N LYS A 343 -22.80 8.70 46.43
CA LYS A 343 -23.08 8.96 47.85
C LYS A 343 -24.25 9.91 48.17
N ASN A 344 -24.63 10.80 47.26
CA ASN A 344 -25.73 11.76 47.45
C ASN A 344 -26.63 11.87 46.21
N MET A 345 -26.74 10.80 45.43
CA MET A 345 -27.40 10.83 44.12
C MET A 345 -28.55 9.82 44.08
N HIS A 346 -29.78 10.31 44.28
CA HIS A 346 -31.00 9.51 44.25
C HIS A 346 -32.03 10.15 43.29
N PRO A 347 -32.29 9.59 42.10
CA PRO A 347 -31.72 8.34 41.55
C PRO A 347 -30.27 8.48 41.08
N VAL A 348 -29.53 7.37 41.05
CA VAL A 348 -28.13 7.32 40.60
C VAL A 348 -28.05 7.61 39.09
N ASN A 349 -27.20 8.56 38.69
CA ASN A 349 -26.88 8.80 37.28
C ASN A 349 -25.68 7.95 36.84
N PHE A 350 -25.94 6.74 36.35
CA PHE A 350 -24.89 5.81 35.92
C PHE A 350 -24.04 6.32 34.74
N ALA A 351 -24.55 7.24 33.91
CA ALA A 351 -23.74 7.87 32.86
C ALA A 351 -22.65 8.75 33.49
N HIS A 352 -23.00 9.55 34.50
CA HIS A 352 -22.06 10.37 35.25
C HIS A 352 -21.01 9.52 35.98
N VAL A 353 -21.44 8.44 36.65
CA VAL A 353 -20.51 7.51 37.33
C VAL A 353 -19.51 6.91 36.34
N ARG A 354 -19.99 6.47 35.16
CA ARG A 354 -19.13 5.91 34.11
C ARG A 354 -18.09 6.92 33.62
N ASP A 355 -18.47 8.17 33.42
CA ASP A 355 -17.55 9.21 32.96
C ASP A 355 -16.49 9.54 34.03
N ASN A 356 -16.88 9.64 35.31
CA ASN A 356 -15.95 9.83 36.43
C ASN A 356 -14.95 8.68 36.55
N VAL A 357 -15.42 7.44 36.44
CA VAL A 357 -14.54 6.24 36.44
C VAL A 357 -13.58 6.31 35.27
N ARG A 358 -14.06 6.62 34.06
CA ARG A 358 -13.21 6.71 32.86
C ARG A 358 -12.10 7.74 33.03
N GLU A 359 -12.42 8.95 33.50
CA GLU A 359 -11.46 10.05 33.61
C GLU A 359 -10.42 9.81 34.71
N ARG A 360 -10.87 9.46 35.92
CA ARG A 360 -9.96 9.25 37.06
C ARG A 360 -9.07 8.04 36.85
N LEU A 361 -9.62 6.95 36.28
CA LEU A 361 -8.85 5.78 35.96
C LEU A 361 -7.87 6.03 34.80
N GLY A 362 -8.30 6.72 33.74
CA GLY A 362 -7.40 7.11 32.65
C GLY A 362 -6.20 7.93 33.15
N SER A 363 -6.45 8.89 34.05
CA SER A 363 -5.39 9.69 34.69
C SER A 363 -4.46 8.84 35.56
N PHE A 364 -5.00 7.91 36.33
CA PHE A 364 -4.22 6.98 37.14
C PHE A 364 -3.33 6.08 36.28
N LEU A 365 -3.90 5.44 35.26
CA LEU A 365 -3.16 4.56 34.34
C LEU A 365 -2.06 5.32 33.61
N PHE A 366 -2.31 6.57 33.19
CA PHE A 366 -1.28 7.42 32.59
C PHE A 366 -0.16 7.78 33.56
N ARG A 367 -0.48 8.09 34.83
CA ARG A 367 0.56 8.37 35.83
C ARG A 367 1.46 7.15 36.07
N GLN A 368 0.87 5.97 36.15
CA GLN A 368 1.58 4.72 36.42
C GLN A 368 2.36 4.19 35.22
N THR A 369 1.83 4.34 34.01
CA THR A 369 2.36 3.65 32.82
C THR A 369 2.82 4.56 31.68
N LYS A 370 2.55 5.87 31.77
CA LYS A 370 2.76 6.87 30.72
C LYS A 370 2.07 6.56 29.39
N ARG A 371 1.09 5.66 29.41
CA ARG A 371 0.26 5.24 28.26
C ARG A 371 -1.20 5.56 28.52
N ARG A 372 -2.00 5.72 27.45
CA ARG A 372 -3.41 6.15 27.53
C ARG A 372 -4.32 5.11 26.86
N PRO A 373 -4.55 3.95 27.51
CA PRO A 373 -5.41 2.93 26.93
C PRO A 373 -6.83 3.45 26.77
N MET A 374 -7.58 2.86 25.85
CA MET A 374 -9.02 3.06 25.79
C MET A 374 -9.66 2.48 27.05
N VAL A 375 -10.14 3.35 27.95
CA VAL A 375 -10.81 2.95 29.20
C VAL A 375 -12.31 2.80 28.95
N LEU A 376 -12.83 1.59 29.13
CA LEU A 376 -14.24 1.27 28.94
C LEU A 376 -14.86 0.75 30.24
N PRO A 377 -15.52 1.62 31.03
CA PRO A 377 -16.25 1.21 32.22
C PRO A 377 -17.65 0.70 31.84
N VAL A 378 -17.95 -0.53 32.27
CA VAL A 378 -19.25 -1.19 32.20
C VAL A 378 -19.78 -1.28 33.63
N ILE A 379 -20.85 -0.53 33.91
CA ILE A 379 -21.49 -0.51 35.22
C ILE A 379 -22.81 -1.26 35.09
N ILE A 380 -22.99 -2.30 35.88
CA ILE A 380 -24.19 -3.15 35.89
C ILE A 380 -24.98 -2.81 37.16
N GLU A 381 -26.21 -2.35 36.98
CA GLU A 381 -27.14 -2.06 38.06
C GLU A 381 -27.84 -3.34 38.52
N VAL A 382 -27.93 -3.54 39.85
CA VAL A 382 -28.64 -4.68 40.49
C VAL A 382 -29.46 -4.27 41.69
#